data_AF-A8UYI3-F1
#
_entry.id   AF-A8UYI3-F1
#
_cell.length_a   1.000
_cell.length_b   1.000
_cell.length_c   1.000
_cell.angle_alpha   90.00
_cell.angle_beta   90.00
_cell.angle_gamma   90.00
#
_symmetry.space_group_name_H-M   'P 1'
#
loop_
_entity.id
_entity.type
_entity.pdbx_description
1 polymer ?
#
loop_
_entity_poly.entity_id
_entity_poly.type
_entity_poly.pdbx_seq_one_letter_code
_entity_poly.pdbx_strand_id
1 'polypeptide(L)' 'MTYPRVIEEEDRIIVIYSNEPIHSQEEDEGILLFYDRKGDIVKIIIPKDDEHHLIFL' A
#
# COMPACT_ATOMS: atom_id res chain seq x y z
N MET A 1 10.88 12.02 -6.48
CA MET A 1 9.45 11.68 -6.68
C MET A 1 8.67 12.31 -5.53
N THR A 2 7.46 12.77 -5.78
CA THR A 2 6.58 13.29 -4.73
C THR A 2 5.77 12.11 -4.16
N TYR A 3 5.76 11.98 -2.84
CA TYR A 3 5.04 10.95 -2.12
C TYR A 3 3.96 11.58 -1.21
N PRO A 4 2.85 10.88 -0.96
CA PRO A 4 2.50 9.55 -1.47
C PRO A 4 2.11 9.57 -2.95
N ARG A 5 2.40 8.48 -3.67
CA ARG A 5 1.93 8.24 -5.03
C ARG A 5 0.86 7.15 -5.00
N VAL A 6 -0.33 7.47 -5.49
CA VAL A 6 -1.44 6.51 -5.62
C VAL A 6 -1.53 6.07 -7.08
N ILE A 7 -1.64 4.76 -7.30
CA ILE A 7 -1.87 4.14 -8.60
C ILE A 7 -3.12 3.28 -8.47
N GLU A 8 -4.14 3.57 -9.26
CA GLU A 8 -5.36 2.78 -9.31
C GLU A 8 -5.31 1.83 -10.51
N GLU A 9 -5.44 0.53 -10.25
CA GLU A 9 -5.62 -0.51 -11.26
C GLU A 9 -7.06 -1.01 -11.23
N GLU A 10 -7.44 -1.90 -12.15
CA GLU A 10 -8.80 -2.45 -12.22
C GLU A 10 -9.15 -3.28 -10.98
N ASP A 11 -8.19 -4.04 -10.45
CA ASP A 11 -8.34 -5.01 -9.36
C ASP A 11 -7.79 -4.54 -8.01
N ARG A 12 -7.07 -3.41 -7.97
CA ARG A 12 -6.39 -2.93 -6.75
C ARG A 12 -6.05 -1.45 -6.77
N ILE A 13 -5.68 -0.94 -5.61
CA ILE A 13 -5.11 0.39 -5.39
C ILE A 13 -3.73 0.21 -4.78
N ILE A 14 -2.74 0.88 -5.34
CA ILE A 14 -1.35 0.80 -4.89
C ILE A 14 -0.95 2.18 -4.39
N VAL A 15 -0.62 2.28 -3.10
CA VAL A 15 -0.13 3.51 -2.48
C VAL A 15 1.36 3.33 -2.20
N ILE A 16 2.19 4.24 -2.71
CA ILE A 16 3.65 4.23 -2.54
C ILE A 16 4.03 5.44 -1.69
N TYR A 17 4.65 5.21 -0.55
CA TYR A 17 5.04 6.24 0.41
C TYR A 17 6.52 6.64 0.30
N SER A 18 7.37 5.78 -0.26
CA SER A 18 8.79 6.10 -0.50
C SER A 18 9.40 5.25 -1.62
N ASN A 19 10.62 5.58 -2.03
CA ASN A 19 11.47 4.74 -2.89
C ASN A 19 12.43 3.85 -2.09
N GLU A 20 12.28 3.77 -0.77
CA GLU A 20 13.13 2.88 0.03
C GLU A 20 12.88 1.42 -0.37
N PRO A 21 13.91 0.55 -0.31
CA PRO A 21 13.76 -0.84 -0.68
C PRO A 21 12.85 -1.58 0.30
N ILE A 22 11.95 -2.40 -0.25
CA ILE A 22 11.10 -3.31 0.54
C ILE A 22 12.00 -4.33 1.23
N HIS A 23 11.88 -4.43 2.55
CA HIS A 23 12.59 -5.40 3.37
C HIS A 23 11.68 -6.54 3.82
N SER A 24 10.44 -6.22 4.19
CA SER A 24 9.43 -7.18 4.62
C SER A 24 8.04 -6.81 4.10
N GLN A 25 7.14 -7.78 4.14
CA GLN A 25 5.73 -7.58 3.82
C GLN A 25 4.84 -8.30 4.83
N GLU A 26 3.62 -7.81 4.99
CA GLU A 26 2.57 -8.34 5.84
C GLU A 26 1.24 -8.27 5.09
N GLU A 27 0.34 -9.22 5.36
CA GLU A 27 -1.03 -9.20 4.86
C GLU A 27 -1.97 -9.02 6.04
N ASP A 28 -2.84 -8.03 5.97
CA ASP A 28 -3.86 -7.74 6.98
C ASP A 28 -5.20 -7.50 6.27
N GLU A 29 -6.18 -8.37 6.53
CA GLU A 29 -7.52 -8.32 5.92
C GLU A 29 -7.51 -8.16 4.37
N GLY A 30 -6.56 -8.85 3.70
CA GLY A 30 -6.36 -8.80 2.25
C GLY A 30 -5.53 -7.61 1.76
N ILE A 31 -5.22 -6.65 2.63
CA ILE A 31 -4.34 -5.52 2.34
C ILE A 31 -2.89 -5.96 2.51
N LEU A 32 -2.05 -5.70 1.51
CA LEU A 32 -0.62 -5.98 1.58
C LEU A 32 0.14 -4.72 2.01
N LEU A 33 0.80 -4.81 3.15
CA LEU A 33 1.64 -3.77 3.74
C LEU A 33 3.10 -4.13 3.48
N PHE A 34 3.90 -3.16 3.02
CA PHE A 34 5.32 -3.34 2.76
C PHE A 34 6.13 -2.36 3.59
N TYR A 35 7.19 -2.86 4.21
CA TYR A 35 8.02 -2.08 5.13
C TYR A 35 9.47 -2.03 4.67
N ASP A 36 10.16 -0.94 5.01
CA ASP A 36 11.61 -0.85 4.90
C ASP A 36 12.31 -1.57 6.06
N ARG A 37 13.65 -1.46 6.11
CA ARG A 37 14.44 -2.08 7.17
C ARG A 37 14.24 -1.44 8.55
N LYS A 38 13.74 -0.21 8.63
CA LYS A 38 13.46 0.52 9.88
C LYS A 38 12.06 0.21 10.42
N GLY A 39 11.22 -0.42 9.61
CA GLY A 39 9.82 -0.70 9.92
C GLY A 39 8.86 0.39 9.43
N ASP A 40 9.34 1.34 8.61
CA ASP A 40 8.49 2.37 8.01
C ASP A 40 7.74 1.80 6.80
N ILE A 41 6.47 2.17 6.63
CA ILE A 41 5.66 1.73 5.48
C ILE A 41 6.20 2.39 4.20
N VAL A 42 6.54 1.57 3.21
CA VAL A 42 7.00 2.03 1.88
C VAL A 42 5.94 1.90 0.81
N LYS A 43 5.06 0.90 0.93
CA LYS A 43 4.03 0.60 -0.06
C LYS A 43 2.85 -0.10 0.60
N ILE A 44 1.65 0.14 0.09
CA ILE A 44 0.41 -0.55 0.45
C ILE A 44 -0.27 -0.99 -0.84
N ILE A 45 -0.81 -2.20 -0.89
CA ILE A 45 -1.69 -2.67 -1.96
C ILE A 45 -3.03 -3.05 -1.33
N ILE A 46 -4.08 -2.42 -1.80
CA ILE A 46 -5.46 -2.63 -1.35
C ILE A 46 -6.21 -3.30 -2.50
N PRO A 47 -6.65 -4.56 -2.39
CA PRO A 47 -7.50 -5.17 -3.40
C PRO A 47 -8.82 -4.40 -3.50
N LYS A 48 -9.35 -4.27 -4.72
CA LYS A 48 -10.68 -3.72 -4.96
C LYS A 48 -11.69 -4.86 -4.88
N ASP A 49 -12.02 -5.27 -3.66
CA ASP A 49 -13.17 -6.13 -3.41
C ASP A 49 -14.38 -5.27 -3.01
N ASP A 50 -15.61 -5.80 -3.18
CA ASP A 50 -16.87 -5.07 -2.92
C ASP A 50 -17.02 -4.57 -1.46
N GLU A 51 -16.19 -5.03 -0.51
CA GLU A 51 -16.25 -4.68 0.91
C GLU A 51 -15.29 -3.55 1.34
N HIS A 52 -14.22 -3.26 0.60
CA HIS A 52 -13.20 -2.29 1.02
C HIS A 52 -13.57 -0.86 0.60
N HIS A 53 -14.42 -0.20 1.38
CA HIS A 53 -14.66 1.24 1.23
C HIS A 53 -13.43 2.03 1.71
N LEU A 54 -12.73 2.70 0.78
CA LEU A 54 -11.71 3.70 1.12
C LEU A 54 -12.35 4.84 1.94
N ILE A 55 -12.02 4.93 3.23
CA ILE A 55 -12.38 6.08 4.06
C ILE A 55 -11.25 7.10 3.96
N PHE A 56 -11.54 8.25 3.34
CA PHE A 56 -10.70 9.44 3.45
C PHE A 56 -11.08 10.16 4.76
N LEU A 57 -10.14 10.26 5.71
CA LEU A 57 -10.25 11.11 6.91
C LEU A 57 -9.56 12.46 6.67
#